data_AF-A0A2R3VH63-F1
#
_entry.id   AF-A0A2R3VH63-F1
#
_cell.length_a   1.000
_cell.length_b   1.000
_cell.length_c   1.000
_cell.angle_alpha   90.00
_cell.angle_beta   90.00
_cell.angle_gamma   90.00
#
_symmetry.space_group_name_H-M   'P 1'
#
loop_
_entity.id
_entity.type
_entity.pdbx_description
1 polymer ?
#
loop_
_entity_poly.entity_id
_entity_poly.type
_entity_poly.pdbx_seq_one_letter_code
_entity_poly.pdbx_strand_id
1 'polypeptide(L)'
;RINKFYILDLREENSMIRWLVNKGLTVFIVSWRSADETTKDYVWDDYVEKGVHAALDAALDASGADDVNAVGYCIGGSLLSGTLARMAQTGDDRIASATFFASQSDFEKAGDLKVFTDETAQETIAKIIEEHGGLMPGEYMAETFNWLRPVDLVWRYVVDNYMMGKKPRPFDLLFW
;
A
#
# COMPACT_ATOMS: atom_id res chain seq x y z
N ARG A 1 -10.11 -9.05 3.86
CA ARG A 1 -9.07 -9.18 2.80
C ARG A 1 -8.31 -7.86 2.72
N ILE A 2 -6.99 -7.86 2.57
CA ILE A 2 -6.21 -6.63 2.40
C ILE A 2 -6.41 -6.15 0.97
N ASN A 3 -6.86 -4.90 0.81
CA ASN A 3 -7.04 -4.30 -0.51
C ASN A 3 -5.70 -4.28 -1.26
N LYS A 4 -5.71 -4.71 -2.53
CA LYS A 4 -4.56 -4.59 -3.43
C LYS A 4 -4.62 -3.27 -4.20
N PHE A 5 -3.82 -3.16 -5.27
CA PHE A 5 -3.74 -1.99 -6.15
C PHE A 5 -5.11 -1.50 -6.66
N TYR A 6 -6.11 -2.40 -6.80
CA TYR A 6 -7.45 -2.07 -7.29
C TYR A 6 -8.23 -1.10 -6.40
N ILE A 7 -7.77 -0.78 -5.19
CA ILE A 7 -8.38 0.30 -4.37
C ILE A 7 -8.36 1.66 -5.07
N LEU A 8 -7.45 1.83 -6.04
CA LEU A 8 -7.36 3.02 -6.88
C LEU A 8 -8.18 2.91 -8.19
N ASP A 9 -8.77 1.74 -8.46
CA ASP A 9 -9.49 1.39 -9.70
C ASP A 9 -10.66 0.42 -9.42
N LEU A 10 -11.60 0.82 -8.56
CA LEU A 10 -12.68 -0.06 -8.09
C LEU A 10 -13.81 -0.22 -9.11
N ARG A 11 -14.53 0.87 -9.40
CA ARG A 11 -15.62 0.96 -10.38
C ARG A 11 -15.40 2.15 -11.29
N GLU A 12 -16.13 2.14 -12.39
CA GLU A 12 -16.06 3.21 -13.39
C GLU A 12 -16.25 4.61 -12.78
N GLU A 13 -17.17 4.75 -11.82
CA GLU A 13 -17.51 6.06 -11.22
C GLU A 13 -16.54 6.51 -10.13
N ASN A 14 -15.74 5.60 -9.55
CA ASN A 14 -14.83 5.90 -8.42
C ASN A 14 -13.38 5.47 -8.66
N SER A 15 -13.02 5.16 -9.91
CA SER A 15 -11.66 4.85 -10.32
C SER A 15 -10.83 6.13 -10.51
N MET A 16 -9.78 6.27 -9.69
CA MET A 16 -8.79 7.33 -9.84
C MET A 16 -7.94 7.11 -11.10
N ILE A 17 -7.58 5.86 -11.38
CA ILE A 17 -6.76 5.50 -12.54
C ILE A 17 -7.47 5.85 -13.84
N ARG A 18 -8.75 5.47 -13.98
CA ARG A 18 -9.57 5.86 -15.13
C ARG A 18 -9.67 7.38 -15.24
N TRP A 19 -9.84 8.09 -14.12
CA TRP A 19 -9.88 9.54 -14.13
C TRP A 19 -8.57 10.16 -14.64
N LEU A 20 -7.41 9.67 -14.19
CA LEU A 20 -6.09 10.14 -14.63
C LEU A 20 -5.86 9.86 -16.12
N VAL A 21 -6.20 8.65 -16.59
CA VAL A 21 -6.11 8.29 -18.01
C VAL A 21 -7.00 9.20 -18.87
N ASN A 22 -8.22 9.50 -18.40
CA ASN A 22 -9.13 10.44 -19.07
C ASN A 22 -8.62 11.89 -19.07
N LYS A 23 -7.64 12.24 -18.22
CA LYS A 23 -6.93 13.52 -18.26
C LYS A 23 -5.74 13.53 -19.22
N GLY A 24 -5.50 12.44 -19.93
CA GLY A 24 -4.40 12.30 -20.90
C GLY A 24 -3.08 11.86 -20.28
N LEU A 25 -3.09 11.34 -19.05
CA LEU A 25 -1.90 10.80 -18.41
C LEU A 25 -1.72 9.32 -18.78
N THR A 26 -0.49 8.93 -19.12
CA THR A 26 -0.10 7.52 -19.15
C THR A 26 0.09 7.03 -17.72
N VAL A 27 -0.66 6.01 -17.31
CA VAL A 27 -0.64 5.50 -15.93
C VAL A 27 -0.10 4.08 -15.92
N PHE A 28 0.98 3.87 -15.16
CA PHE A 28 1.52 2.55 -14.84
C PHE A 28 1.20 2.22 -13.37
N ILE A 29 1.00 0.93 -13.07
CA ILE A 29 0.67 0.45 -11.73
C ILE A 29 1.54 -0.74 -11.38
N VAL A 30 2.09 -0.73 -10.17
CA VAL A 30 2.76 -1.89 -9.60
C VAL A 30 1.71 -2.81 -8.97
N SER A 31 1.43 -3.93 -9.64
CA SER A 31 0.60 -5.00 -9.09
C SER A 31 1.46 -5.99 -8.29
N TRP A 32 1.56 -5.77 -6.99
CA TRP A 32 2.36 -6.62 -6.10
C TRP A 32 1.88 -8.07 -6.07
N ARG A 33 2.83 -9.00 -6.23
CA ARG A 33 2.62 -10.43 -6.07
C ARG A 33 2.29 -10.75 -4.61
N SER A 34 1.38 -11.70 -4.39
CA SER A 34 1.20 -12.27 -3.05
C SER A 34 2.43 -13.09 -2.67
N ALA A 35 2.88 -12.98 -1.42
CA ALA A 35 4.06 -13.70 -0.96
C ALA A 35 3.87 -15.22 -1.04
N ASP A 36 4.93 -15.91 -1.46
CA ASP A 36 5.04 -17.36 -1.47
C ASP A 36 6.49 -17.80 -1.23
N GLU A 37 6.77 -19.09 -1.32
CA GLU A 37 8.11 -19.66 -1.09
C GLU A 37 9.22 -18.99 -1.90
N THR A 38 8.91 -18.40 -3.07
CA THR A 38 9.90 -17.72 -3.92
C THR A 38 10.27 -16.32 -3.43
N THR A 39 9.45 -15.73 -2.55
CA THR A 39 9.62 -14.38 -2.02
C THR A 39 9.73 -14.35 -0.49
N LYS A 40 9.77 -15.50 0.18
CA LYS A 40 9.77 -15.57 1.66
C LYS A 40 10.98 -14.89 2.30
N ASP A 41 12.11 -14.92 1.62
CA ASP A 41 13.37 -14.32 2.08
C ASP A 41 13.54 -12.87 1.60
N TYR A 42 12.52 -12.27 0.98
CA TYR A 42 12.61 -10.89 0.50
C TYR A 42 12.63 -9.93 1.67
N VAL A 43 13.61 -9.05 1.66
CA VAL A 43 13.72 -7.93 2.61
C VAL A 43 13.27 -6.64 1.95
N TRP A 44 13.22 -5.55 2.71
CA TRP A 44 12.79 -4.23 2.22
C TRP A 44 13.51 -3.80 0.93
N ASP A 45 14.84 -3.99 0.88
CA ASP A 45 15.66 -3.65 -0.29
C ASP A 45 15.27 -4.46 -1.54
N ASP A 46 14.81 -5.71 -1.40
CA ASP A 46 14.29 -6.47 -2.54
C ASP A 46 13.05 -5.81 -3.15
N TYR A 47 12.17 -5.21 -2.34
CA TYR A 47 10.99 -4.49 -2.83
C TYR A 47 11.37 -3.15 -3.50
N VAL A 48 12.47 -2.54 -3.09
CA VAL A 48 13.03 -1.35 -3.75
C VAL A 48 13.57 -1.74 -5.12
N GLU A 49 14.49 -2.72 -5.18
CA GLU A 49 15.19 -3.11 -6.42
C GLU A 49 14.26 -3.84 -7.40
N LYS A 50 13.59 -4.92 -6.95
CA LYS A 50 12.74 -5.77 -7.81
C LYS A 50 11.32 -5.23 -7.97
N GLY A 51 10.94 -4.24 -7.18
CA GLY A 51 9.62 -3.61 -7.22
C GLY A 51 9.68 -2.23 -7.84
N VAL A 52 10.17 -1.24 -7.09
CA VAL A 52 10.14 0.17 -7.51
C VAL A 52 11.06 0.42 -8.70
N HIS A 53 12.34 0.02 -8.64
CA HIS A 53 13.28 0.23 -9.74
C HIS A 53 12.90 -0.54 -10.99
N ALA A 54 12.53 -1.82 -10.87
CA ALA A 54 12.04 -2.60 -12.01
C ALA A 54 10.78 -1.99 -12.66
N ALA A 55 9.88 -1.40 -11.87
CA ALA A 55 8.71 -0.70 -12.40
C ALA A 55 9.07 0.62 -13.08
N LEU A 56 10.06 1.37 -12.55
CA LEU A 56 10.58 2.57 -13.21
C LEU A 56 11.19 2.22 -14.57
N ASP A 57 12.06 1.21 -14.62
CA ASP A 57 12.70 0.75 -15.86
C ASP A 57 11.62 0.41 -16.91
N ALA A 58 10.64 -0.42 -16.54
CA ALA A 58 9.56 -0.81 -17.44
C ALA A 58 8.68 0.37 -17.89
N ALA A 59 8.41 1.34 -17.00
CA ALA A 59 7.59 2.50 -17.32
C ALA A 59 8.32 3.47 -18.26
N LEU A 60 9.61 3.72 -18.03
CA LEU A 60 10.45 4.56 -18.89
C LEU A 60 10.64 3.91 -20.26
N ASP A 61 10.96 2.61 -20.30
CA ASP A 61 11.10 1.85 -21.54
C ASP A 61 9.82 1.85 -22.37
N ALA A 62 8.66 1.68 -21.72
CA ALA A 62 7.37 1.65 -22.41
C ALA A 62 6.87 3.03 -22.87
N SER A 63 7.22 4.09 -22.14
CA SER A 63 6.75 5.46 -22.42
C SER A 63 7.72 6.27 -23.29
N GLY A 64 9.01 5.92 -23.28
CA GLY A 64 10.07 6.73 -23.88
C GLY A 64 10.34 8.05 -23.15
N ALA A 65 9.83 8.21 -21.93
CA ALA A 65 10.10 9.38 -21.09
C ALA A 65 11.46 9.25 -20.40
N ASP A 66 12.08 10.39 -20.06
CA ASP A 66 13.32 10.43 -19.29
C ASP A 66 13.06 10.27 -17.77
N ASP A 67 11.88 10.68 -17.31
CA ASP A 67 11.46 10.64 -15.92
C ASP A 67 9.96 10.30 -15.76
N VAL A 68 9.55 10.00 -14.53
CA VAL A 68 8.14 9.77 -14.18
C VAL A 68 7.69 10.57 -12.96
N ASN A 69 6.38 10.79 -12.87
CA ASN A 69 5.73 11.21 -11.63
C ASN A 69 5.29 9.97 -10.84
N ALA A 70 5.75 9.83 -9.60
CA ALA A 70 5.48 8.69 -8.74
C ALA A 70 4.37 8.98 -7.72
N VAL A 71 3.55 7.97 -7.45
CA VAL A 71 2.51 8.01 -6.41
C VAL A 71 2.68 6.82 -5.47
N GLY A 72 2.79 7.09 -4.17
CA GLY A 72 2.84 6.09 -3.12
C GLY A 72 1.57 6.10 -2.26
N TYR A 73 0.92 4.95 -2.12
CA TYR A 73 -0.29 4.79 -1.31
C TYR A 73 -0.05 3.87 -0.10
N CYS A 74 -0.44 4.31 1.10
CA CYS A 74 -0.27 3.55 2.35
C CYS A 74 1.20 3.10 2.53
N ILE A 75 1.45 1.81 2.77
CA ILE A 75 2.81 1.25 2.88
C ILE A 75 3.65 1.44 1.61
N GLY A 76 3.01 1.52 0.44
CA GLY A 76 3.69 1.84 -0.81
C GLY A 76 4.27 3.27 -0.82
N GLY A 77 3.68 4.19 -0.05
CA GLY A 77 4.26 5.52 0.17
C GLY A 77 5.46 5.48 1.12
N SER A 78 5.44 4.64 2.15
CA SER A 78 6.62 4.41 3.00
C SER A 78 7.78 3.83 2.19
N LEU A 79 7.49 2.85 1.32
CA LEU A 79 8.45 2.26 0.38
C LEU A 79 9.02 3.30 -0.61
N LEU A 80 8.14 4.10 -1.22
CA LEU A 80 8.57 5.17 -2.11
C LEU A 80 9.44 6.21 -1.40
N SER A 81 9.10 6.58 -0.16
CA SER A 81 9.88 7.53 0.65
C SER A 81 11.30 7.01 0.90
N GLY A 82 11.45 5.74 1.26
CA GLY A 82 12.77 5.11 1.44
C GLY A 82 13.55 4.99 0.13
N THR A 83 12.84 4.66 -0.96
CA THR A 83 13.44 4.55 -2.30
C THR A 83 13.99 5.90 -2.77
N LEU A 84 13.23 6.98 -2.61
CA LEU A 84 13.68 8.34 -2.96
C LEU A 84 14.92 8.75 -2.16
N ALA A 85 15.00 8.38 -0.87
CA ALA A 85 16.18 8.65 -0.06
C ALA A 85 17.42 7.89 -0.58
N ARG A 86 17.26 6.64 -1.04
CA ARG A 86 18.33 5.86 -1.68
C ARG A 86 18.73 6.46 -3.03
N MET A 87 17.77 6.81 -3.87
CA MET A 87 17.99 7.45 -5.18
C MET A 87 18.77 8.76 -5.04
N ALA A 88 18.46 9.57 -4.03
CA ALA A 88 19.19 10.80 -3.73
C ALA A 88 20.67 10.55 -3.36
N GLN A 89 21.00 9.41 -2.73
CA GLN A 89 22.38 9.05 -2.42
C GLN A 89 23.17 8.61 -3.66
N THR A 90 22.50 7.97 -4.62
CA THR A 90 23.13 7.48 -5.87
C THR A 90 23.05 8.48 -7.02
N GLY A 91 22.34 9.60 -6.85
CA GLY A 91 22.13 10.60 -7.89
C GLY A 91 21.15 10.14 -8.98
N ASP A 92 20.23 9.24 -8.65
CA ASP A 92 19.18 8.78 -9.57
C ASP A 92 17.99 9.76 -9.53
N ASP A 93 17.74 10.43 -10.65
CA ASP A 93 16.75 11.51 -10.81
C ASP A 93 15.54 11.13 -11.67
N ARG A 94 15.35 9.82 -11.93
CA ARG A 94 14.26 9.29 -12.78
C ARG A 94 12.84 9.52 -12.22
N ILE A 95 12.70 9.98 -10.99
CA ILE A 95 11.41 10.42 -10.42
C ILE A 95 11.40 11.95 -10.32
N ALA A 96 10.64 12.60 -11.20
CA ALA A 96 10.52 14.06 -11.25
C ALA A 96 9.65 14.64 -10.12
N SER A 97 8.61 13.91 -9.71
CA SER A 97 7.79 14.30 -8.56
C SER A 97 7.23 13.08 -7.82
N ALA A 98 6.94 13.25 -6.53
CA ALA A 98 6.37 12.21 -5.68
C ALA A 98 5.14 12.71 -4.94
N THR A 99 4.04 11.95 -5.00
CA THR A 99 2.80 12.21 -4.27
C THR A 99 2.50 11.08 -3.28
N PHE A 100 2.12 11.43 -2.06
CA PHE A 100 1.92 10.51 -0.95
C PHE A 100 0.46 10.50 -0.49
N PHE A 101 -0.22 9.36 -0.66
CA PHE A 101 -1.61 9.19 -0.28
C PHE A 101 -1.72 8.31 0.98
N ALA A 102 -2.20 8.90 2.07
CA ALA A 102 -2.45 8.21 3.35
C ALA A 102 -1.27 7.32 3.78
N SER A 103 -0.04 7.79 3.57
CA SER A 103 1.19 7.08 3.88
C SER A 103 1.96 7.78 4.99
N GLN A 104 2.64 6.99 5.82
CA GLN A 104 3.49 7.50 6.90
C GLN A 104 4.96 7.26 6.55
N SER A 105 5.79 8.30 6.71
CA SER A 105 7.25 8.19 6.68
C SER A 105 7.86 8.32 8.08
N ASP A 106 7.13 8.95 9.01
CA ASP A 106 7.47 9.04 10.42
C ASP A 106 6.51 8.17 11.24
N PHE A 107 7.06 7.19 11.95
CA PHE A 107 6.33 6.24 12.78
C PHE A 107 6.42 6.57 14.29
N GLU A 108 7.04 7.69 14.68
CA GLU A 108 7.11 8.13 16.09
C GLU A 108 5.72 8.25 16.70
N LYS A 109 4.70 8.60 15.92
CA LYS A 109 3.29 8.69 16.34
C LYS A 109 2.38 7.84 15.46
N ALA A 110 2.73 6.57 15.25
CA ALA A 110 1.99 5.62 14.41
C ALA A 110 0.57 5.22 14.91
N GLY A 111 0.07 5.82 15.99
CA GLY A 111 -1.26 5.51 16.54
C GLY A 111 -1.38 4.07 17.05
N ASP A 112 -2.52 3.43 16.78
CA ASP A 112 -2.85 2.08 17.28
C ASP A 112 -1.89 1.00 16.76
N LEU A 113 -1.15 1.27 15.67
CA LEU A 113 -0.09 0.38 15.18
C LEU A 113 0.95 0.09 16.26
N LYS A 114 1.19 1.04 17.18
CA LYS A 114 2.18 0.86 18.25
C LYS A 114 1.87 -0.30 19.19
N VAL A 115 0.60 -0.71 19.31
CA VAL A 115 0.20 -1.87 20.11
C VAL A 115 0.82 -3.16 19.58
N PHE A 116 1.21 -3.21 18.31
CA PHE A 116 1.84 -4.37 17.68
C PHE A 116 3.37 -4.23 17.54
N THR A 117 3.98 -3.25 18.22
CA THR A 117 5.42 -2.96 18.07
C THR A 117 6.26 -3.27 19.31
N ASP A 118 5.64 -3.71 20.41
CA ASP A 118 6.38 -4.15 21.59
C ASP A 118 7.09 -5.50 21.35
N GLU A 119 8.03 -5.84 22.24
CA GLU A 119 8.85 -7.05 22.12
C GLU A 119 8.01 -8.32 22.06
N THR A 120 6.93 -8.40 22.86
CA THR A 120 6.03 -9.56 22.88
C THR A 120 5.28 -9.73 21.56
N ALA A 121 4.79 -8.64 20.97
CA ALA A 121 4.14 -8.66 19.66
C ALA A 121 5.13 -9.08 18.57
N GLN A 122 6.36 -8.59 18.61
CA GLN A 122 7.41 -8.96 17.65
C GLN A 122 7.77 -10.46 17.74
N GLU A 123 7.96 -10.98 18.95
CA GLU A 123 8.20 -12.42 19.18
C GLU A 123 7.03 -13.28 18.68
N THR A 124 5.80 -12.84 18.94
CA THR A 124 4.58 -13.52 18.49
C THR A 124 4.51 -13.55 16.95
N ILE A 125 4.77 -12.42 16.30
CA ILE A 125 4.81 -12.31 14.84
C ILE A 125 5.89 -13.24 14.26
N ALA A 126 7.09 -13.23 14.84
CA ALA A 126 8.19 -14.08 14.39
C ALA A 126 7.83 -15.57 14.48
N LYS A 127 7.22 -15.99 15.60
CA LYS A 127 6.76 -17.37 15.79
C LYS A 127 5.68 -17.78 14.78
N ILE A 128 4.71 -16.90 14.50
CA ILE A 128 3.68 -17.16 13.47
C ILE A 128 4.33 -17.36 12.10
N ILE A 129 5.29 -16.50 11.72
CA ILE A 129 6.00 -16.60 10.45
C ILE A 129 6.78 -17.92 10.37
N GLU A 130 7.49 -18.30 11.44
CA GLU A 130 8.24 -19.55 11.51
C GLU A 130 7.34 -20.79 11.38
N GLU A 131 6.23 -20.82 12.12
CA GLU A 131 5.24 -21.92 12.08
C GLU A 131 4.61 -22.09 10.69
N HIS A 132 4.58 -21.04 9.87
CA HIS A 132 4.05 -21.02 8.52
C HIS A 132 5.15 -21.04 7.43
N GLY A 133 6.33 -21.58 7.75
CA GLY A 133 7.38 -21.85 6.76
C GLY A 133 8.16 -20.62 6.30
N GLY A 134 8.15 -19.55 7.10
CA GLY A 134 8.80 -18.27 6.77
C GLY A 134 7.86 -17.27 6.10
N LEU A 135 6.55 -17.55 6.05
CA LEU A 135 5.57 -16.68 5.40
C LEU A 135 4.52 -16.20 6.41
N MET A 136 4.23 -14.90 6.39
CA MET A 136 3.11 -14.34 7.13
C MET A 136 1.79 -14.67 6.42
N PRO A 137 0.86 -15.44 7.03
CA PRO A 137 -0.42 -15.71 6.41
C PRO A 137 -1.26 -14.43 6.27
N GLY A 138 -1.91 -14.27 5.13
CA GLY A 138 -2.67 -13.04 4.82
C GLY A 138 -3.87 -12.79 5.74
N GLU A 139 -4.36 -13.81 6.43
CA GLU A 139 -5.45 -13.69 7.42
C GLU A 139 -5.02 -12.91 8.66
N TYR A 140 -3.86 -13.23 9.24
CA TYR A 140 -3.32 -12.49 10.40
C TYR A 140 -3.09 -11.02 10.08
N MET A 141 -2.54 -10.74 8.89
CA MET A 141 -2.38 -9.35 8.45
C MET A 141 -3.73 -8.66 8.27
N ALA A 142 -4.72 -9.33 7.68
CA ALA A 142 -6.07 -8.76 7.50
C ALA A 142 -6.76 -8.50 8.85
N GLU A 143 -6.61 -9.39 9.83
CA GLU A 143 -7.13 -9.22 11.18
C GLU A 143 -6.50 -8.02 11.87
N THR A 144 -5.17 -7.89 11.85
CA THR A 144 -4.48 -6.71 12.41
C THR A 144 -5.01 -5.41 11.79
N PHE A 145 -5.16 -5.36 10.46
CA PHE A 145 -5.73 -4.18 9.79
C PHE A 145 -7.21 -3.91 10.11
N ASN A 146 -7.99 -4.94 10.46
CA ASN A 146 -9.37 -4.79 10.92
C ASN A 146 -9.41 -4.25 12.36
N TRP A 147 -8.54 -4.76 13.25
CA TRP A 147 -8.38 -4.29 14.62
C TRP A 147 -7.86 -2.85 14.71
N LEU A 148 -7.12 -2.39 13.70
CA LEU A 148 -6.67 -1.00 13.56
C LEU A 148 -7.71 -0.06 12.94
N ARG A 149 -8.84 -0.59 12.43
CA ARG A 149 -9.92 0.20 11.79
C ARG A 149 -11.33 0.05 12.40
N PRO A 150 -11.52 -0.15 13.73
CA PRO A 150 -12.87 -0.26 14.29
C PRO A 150 -13.67 1.04 14.11
N VAL A 151 -13.00 2.20 14.08
CA VAL A 151 -13.65 3.52 13.92
C VAL A 151 -14.17 3.75 12.49
N ASP A 152 -13.43 3.35 11.46
CA ASP A 152 -13.86 3.60 10.08
C ASP A 152 -14.91 2.61 9.57
N LEU A 153 -14.86 1.35 10.04
CA LEU A 153 -15.79 0.29 9.60
C LEU A 153 -17.10 0.28 10.40
N VAL A 154 -17.06 0.62 11.69
CA VAL A 154 -18.25 0.58 12.57
C VAL A 154 -18.73 1.99 12.91
N TRP A 155 -17.84 2.88 13.38
CA TRP A 155 -18.27 4.17 13.92
C TRP A 155 -18.74 5.16 12.84
N ARG A 156 -18.07 5.23 11.69
CA ARG A 156 -18.52 6.07 10.57
C ARG A 156 -19.88 5.63 10.01
N TYR A 157 -20.12 4.31 9.95
CA TYR A 157 -21.43 3.74 9.59
C TYR A 157 -22.52 4.13 10.60
N VAL A 158 -22.21 4.09 11.90
CA VAL A 158 -23.12 4.53 12.97
C VAL A 158 -23.38 6.02 12.88
N VAL A 159 -22.36 6.87 12.70
CA VAL A 159 -22.56 8.32 12.57
C VAL A 159 -23.38 8.67 11.32
N ASP A 160 -23.07 8.10 10.16
CA ASP A 160 -23.78 8.41 8.91
C ASP A 160 -25.23 7.89 8.90
N ASN A 161 -25.50 6.68 9.44
CA ASN A 161 -26.86 6.14 9.51
C ASN A 161 -27.66 6.67 10.69
N TYR A 162 -27.12 6.59 11.91
CA TYR A 162 -27.84 6.85 13.15
C TYR A 162 -27.96 8.35 13.43
N MET A 163 -26.90 9.14 13.20
CA MET A 163 -26.93 10.59 13.47
C MET A 163 -27.37 11.42 12.27
N MET A 164 -27.02 11.01 11.04
CA MET A 164 -27.26 11.82 9.84
C MET A 164 -28.40 11.30 8.95
N GLY A 165 -28.99 10.13 9.26
CA GLY A 165 -30.11 9.55 8.52
C GLY A 165 -29.81 9.19 7.06
N LYS A 166 -28.53 9.07 6.69
CA LYS A 166 -28.10 8.78 5.31
C LYS A 166 -28.09 7.27 5.09
N LYS A 167 -28.71 6.79 3.99
CA LYS A 167 -28.60 5.38 3.59
C LYS A 167 -27.13 4.98 3.43
N PRO A 168 -26.72 3.77 3.86
CA PRO A 168 -25.34 3.34 3.70
C PRO A 168 -25.03 3.22 2.21
N ARG A 169 -23.93 3.85 1.78
CA ARG A 169 -23.44 3.66 0.40
C ARG A 169 -23.07 2.19 0.21
N PRO A 170 -23.28 1.60 -0.99
CA PRO A 170 -22.76 0.28 -1.29
C PRO A 170 -21.26 0.22 -0.94
N PHE A 171 -20.88 -0.72 -0.08
CA PHE A 171 -19.51 -0.85 0.40
C PHE A 171 -18.76 -1.77 -0.55
N ASP A 172 -18.16 -1.18 -1.58
CA ASP A 172 -17.55 -1.92 -2.70
C ASP A 172 -16.39 -2.82 -2.27
N LEU A 173 -15.76 -2.51 -1.13
CA LEU A 173 -14.70 -3.29 -0.49
C LEU A 173 -15.10 -4.74 -0.14
N LEU A 174 -16.40 -5.03 0.03
CA LEU A 174 -16.86 -6.38 0.45
C LEU A 174 -17.14 -7.33 -0.71
N PHE A 175 -17.11 -6.84 -1.95
CA PHE A 175 -17.45 -7.65 -3.13
C PHE A 175 -16.22 -8.25 -3.85
N TRP A 176 -15.00 -8.02 -3.35
CA TRP A 176 -13.74 -8.53 -3.92
C TRP A 176 -12.88 -9.32 -2.91
#